data_AF-A0A445G9Q2-F1
#
_entry.id   AF-A0A445G9Q2-F1
#
_cell.length_a   1.000
_cell.length_b   1.000
_cell.length_c   1.000
_cell.angle_alpha   90.00
_cell.angle_beta   90.00
_cell.angle_gamma   90.00
#
_symmetry.space_group_name_H-M   'P 1'
#
loop_
_entity.id
_entity.type
_entity.pdbx_description
1 polymer ?
#
loop_
_entity_poly.entity_id
_entity_poly.type
_entity_poly.pdbx_seq_one_letter_code
_entity_poly.pdbx_strand_id
1 'polypeptide(L)'
;MFKFEWLFGTPKVELVKHVTALAIGPPSPSKGSLPLFLVLSSSHGEGLVVGETTLIGNNVSILHNVTLGGTSKASGDRHLKIGDGVLIGPGTCILGNIKIGDGAKIGACSVVLKEVPPRTTIVGNPARVVGGKDNPIKLDKMPSFTMDHTSWSDYVI
;
A
#
# COMPACT_ATOMS: atom_id res chain seq x y z
N MET A 1 22.72 19.14 -17.28
CA MET A 1 22.04 18.37 -18.35
C MET A 1 22.41 16.92 -18.13
N PHE A 2 21.54 16.13 -17.51
CA PHE A 2 21.89 14.76 -17.10
C PHE A 2 21.46 13.76 -18.17
N LYS A 3 22.38 12.84 -18.47
CA LYS A 3 22.31 11.79 -19.48
C LYS A 3 22.32 10.46 -18.73
N PHE A 4 21.45 9.53 -19.13
CA PHE A 4 21.41 8.17 -18.60
C PHE A 4 22.16 7.22 -19.55
N GLU A 5 22.97 6.33 -19.00
CA GLU A 5 23.60 5.22 -19.70
C GLU A 5 23.08 3.88 -19.16
N TRP A 6 22.92 2.91 -20.07
CA TRP A 6 22.51 1.54 -19.80
C TRP A 6 23.71 0.61 -19.96
N LEU A 7 23.83 -0.43 -19.13
CA LEU A 7 24.86 -1.47 -19.27
C LEU A 7 24.22 -2.86 -19.43
N PHE A 8 24.60 -3.55 -20.49
CA PHE A 8 24.45 -5.01 -20.66
C PHE A 8 25.82 -5.62 -21.04
N GLY A 9 26.27 -6.67 -20.33
CA GLY A 9 27.47 -7.46 -20.64
C GLY A 9 28.02 -8.29 -19.46
N THR A 10 27.80 -9.60 -19.48
CA THR A 10 27.99 -10.67 -18.44
C THR A 10 29.45 -11.20 -18.28
N PRO A 11 29.79 -12.18 -17.38
CA PRO A 11 29.17 -12.66 -16.12
C PRO A 11 30.18 -12.82 -14.94
N LYS A 12 29.74 -12.56 -13.69
CA LYS A 12 30.15 -13.34 -12.51
C LYS A 12 28.90 -13.49 -11.62
N VAL A 13 28.51 -14.72 -11.37
CA VAL A 13 27.33 -15.06 -10.57
C VAL A 13 27.60 -14.64 -9.13
N GLU A 14 27.09 -13.48 -8.75
CA GLU A 14 26.72 -13.20 -7.37
C GLU A 14 25.27 -12.75 -7.39
N LEU A 15 24.45 -13.61 -6.79
CA LEU A 15 22.99 -13.60 -6.80
C LEU A 15 22.45 -12.21 -6.46
N VAL A 16 22.11 -11.40 -7.47
CA VAL A 16 21.22 -10.24 -7.31
C VAL A 16 19.86 -10.80 -6.92
N LYS A 17 19.61 -10.91 -5.61
CA LYS A 17 18.35 -11.41 -5.07
C LYS A 17 17.24 -10.41 -5.37
N HIS A 18 16.53 -10.70 -6.47
CA HIS A 18 15.10 -10.53 -6.66
C HIS A 18 14.55 -9.08 -6.63
N VAL A 19 14.51 -8.46 -7.81
CA VAL A 19 13.49 -7.48 -8.17
C VAL A 19 12.16 -8.22 -8.32
N THR A 20 11.12 -7.87 -7.55
CA THR A 20 9.83 -8.60 -7.59
C THR A 20 8.59 -7.73 -7.46
N ALA A 21 8.60 -6.52 -8.03
CA ALA A 21 7.40 -5.89 -8.61
C ALA A 21 7.79 -4.57 -9.27
N LEU A 22 7.65 -4.49 -10.59
CA LEU A 22 7.66 -3.24 -11.36
C LEU A 22 6.38 -3.23 -12.20
N ALA A 23 5.31 -2.63 -11.66
CA ALA A 23 4.13 -2.32 -12.45
C ALA A 23 4.33 -0.94 -13.10
N ILE A 24 4.96 -0.91 -14.29
CA ILE A 24 4.92 0.28 -15.16
C ILE A 24 3.69 0.12 -16.07
N GLY A 25 2.58 0.77 -15.70
CA GLY A 25 1.53 1.10 -16.66
C GLY A 25 1.97 2.30 -17.51
N PRO A 26 1.46 2.46 -18.75
CA PRO A 26 1.78 3.64 -19.55
C PRO A 26 1.37 4.91 -18.79
N PRO A 27 2.14 6.01 -18.89
CA PRO A 27 1.76 7.27 -18.27
C PRO A 27 0.40 7.73 -18.80
N SER A 28 -0.59 7.85 -17.91
CA SER A 28 -1.87 8.45 -18.25
C SER A 28 -1.65 9.96 -18.48
N PRO A 29 -2.03 10.52 -19.65
CA PRO A 29 -1.78 11.91 -20.00
C PRO A 29 -2.60 12.93 -19.19
N SER A 30 -3.48 12.50 -18.28
CA SER A 30 -4.29 13.38 -17.45
C SER A 30 -4.00 13.20 -15.96
N LYS A 31 -3.37 14.22 -15.37
CA LYS A 31 -3.19 14.51 -13.92
C LYS A 31 -1.99 13.84 -13.21
N GLY A 32 -0.87 14.57 -13.24
CA GLY A 32 -0.09 14.95 -12.04
C GLY A 32 0.31 13.87 -11.01
N SER A 33 0.75 12.68 -11.45
CA SER A 33 1.22 11.63 -10.54
C SER A 33 2.75 11.49 -10.63
N LEU A 34 3.48 12.00 -9.63
CA LEU A 34 4.94 11.85 -9.42
C LEU A 34 5.21 11.95 -7.90
N PRO A 35 6.33 11.45 -7.34
CA PRO A 35 7.04 10.19 -7.55
C PRO A 35 6.75 9.22 -6.36
N LEU A 36 6.65 7.93 -6.65
CA LEU A 36 6.51 6.87 -5.66
C LEU A 36 7.77 6.79 -4.78
N PHE A 37 7.70 7.17 -3.50
CA PHE A 37 8.72 6.82 -2.52
C PHE A 37 8.40 5.43 -1.96
N LEU A 38 8.69 4.39 -2.75
CA LEU A 38 8.58 3.00 -2.31
C LEU A 38 9.77 2.72 -1.38
N VAL A 39 9.59 2.85 -0.07
CA VAL A 39 10.57 2.33 0.90
C VAL A 39 10.44 0.80 0.92
N LEU A 40 11.02 0.14 -0.06
CA LEU A 40 11.37 -1.28 0.05
C LEU A 40 12.53 -1.35 1.05
N SER A 41 12.24 -1.44 2.34
CA SER A 41 13.27 -1.68 3.35
C SER A 41 13.83 -3.09 3.16
N SER A 42 14.84 -3.20 2.27
CA SER A 42 15.91 -4.20 2.06
C SER A 42 15.74 -5.71 2.41
N SER A 43 14.57 -6.23 2.78
CA SER A 43 14.40 -7.67 3.03
C SER A 43 12.98 -8.22 2.83
N HIS A 44 11.99 -7.41 2.45
CA HIS A 44 10.58 -7.84 2.50
C HIS A 44 9.69 -7.19 1.40
N GLY A 45 10.14 -7.08 0.15
CA GLY A 45 9.29 -6.59 -0.96
C GLY A 45 8.45 -7.68 -1.63
N GLU A 46 8.62 -8.93 -1.21
CA GLU A 46 8.07 -10.12 -1.86
C GLU A 46 6.53 -10.12 -1.81
N GLY A 47 5.88 -10.36 -2.95
CA GLY A 47 4.43 -10.54 -3.03
C GLY A 47 3.58 -9.27 -3.09
N LEU A 48 4.16 -8.08 -3.35
CA LEU A 48 3.37 -6.87 -3.58
C LEU A 48 2.64 -6.93 -4.94
N VAL A 49 1.32 -6.82 -4.91
CA VAL A 49 0.46 -6.71 -6.11
C VAL A 49 -0.19 -5.34 -6.13
N VAL A 50 0.02 -4.56 -7.20
CA VAL A 50 -0.60 -3.24 -7.38
C VAL A 50 -1.43 -3.20 -8.65
N GLY A 51 -2.72 -2.92 -8.51
CA GLY A 51 -3.64 -2.80 -9.62
C GLY A 51 -3.41 -1.56 -10.47
N GLU A 52 -3.66 -1.69 -11.78
CA GLU A 52 -3.37 -0.72 -12.84
C GLU A 52 -3.78 0.74 -12.54
N THR A 53 -4.94 0.95 -11.91
CA THR A 53 -5.51 2.30 -11.67
C THR A 53 -5.36 2.77 -10.22
N THR A 54 -4.50 2.09 -9.46
CA THR A 54 -4.24 2.43 -8.07
C THR A 54 -3.49 3.75 -8.00
N LEU A 55 -4.01 4.69 -7.20
CA LEU A 55 -3.30 5.91 -6.87
C LEU A 55 -2.77 5.80 -5.43
N ILE A 56 -1.51 6.16 -5.23
CA ILE A 56 -0.84 6.13 -3.94
C ILE A 56 -0.32 7.54 -3.64
N GLY A 57 -0.73 8.08 -2.50
CA GLY A 57 -0.29 9.37 -1.99
C GLY A 57 1.18 9.39 -1.54
N ASN A 58 1.57 10.50 -0.93
CA ASN A 58 2.91 10.73 -0.42
C ASN A 58 3.14 10.02 0.92
N ASN A 59 4.38 9.65 1.21
CA ASN A 59 4.81 9.12 2.52
C ASN A 59 4.02 7.88 2.99
N VAL A 60 3.67 6.98 2.07
CA VAL A 60 2.96 5.73 2.37
C VAL A 60 3.99 4.62 2.62
N SER A 61 3.78 3.83 3.68
CA SER A 61 4.58 2.66 4.02
C SER A 61 3.78 1.39 3.72
N ILE A 62 4.32 0.52 2.85
CA ILE A 62 3.68 -0.74 2.42
C ILE A 62 4.65 -1.88 2.67
N LEU A 63 4.22 -2.91 3.40
CA LEU A 63 5.05 -4.07 3.74
C LEU A 63 4.84 -5.25 2.75
N HIS A 64 5.58 -6.35 2.93
CA HIS A 64 5.53 -7.54 2.07
C HIS A 64 4.11 -8.10 1.91
N ASN A 65 3.90 -8.79 0.79
CA ASN A 65 2.74 -9.62 0.51
C ASN A 65 1.41 -8.84 0.56
N VAL A 66 1.45 -7.54 0.25
CA VAL A 66 0.27 -6.69 0.18
C VAL A 66 -0.36 -6.81 -1.21
N THR A 67 -1.68 -6.94 -1.27
CA THR A 67 -2.46 -6.90 -2.51
C THR A 67 -3.33 -5.66 -2.55
N LEU A 68 -3.16 -4.84 -3.58
CA LEU A 68 -3.99 -3.68 -3.93
C LEU A 68 -4.74 -4.00 -5.22
N GLY A 69 -5.78 -4.84 -5.11
CA GLY A 69 -6.46 -5.47 -6.24
C GLY A 69 -7.83 -4.86 -6.57
N GLY A 70 -8.32 -5.14 -7.78
CA GLY A 70 -9.70 -4.83 -8.18
C GLY A 70 -10.63 -6.01 -7.88
N THR A 71 -11.94 -5.75 -7.84
CA THR A 71 -12.98 -6.78 -7.63
C THR A 71 -13.75 -7.14 -8.90
N SER A 72 -13.53 -6.44 -10.01
CA SER A 72 -14.28 -6.63 -11.25
C SER A 72 -13.38 -6.80 -12.47
N LYS A 73 -13.93 -7.40 -13.52
CA LYS A 73 -13.30 -7.49 -14.85
C LYS A 73 -13.54 -6.22 -15.70
N ALA A 74 -14.28 -5.24 -15.18
CA ALA A 74 -14.60 -4.04 -15.93
C ALA A 74 -13.33 -3.19 -16.12
N SER A 75 -13.18 -2.60 -17.30
CA SER A 75 -12.11 -1.65 -17.58
C SER A 75 -12.41 -0.28 -16.94
N GLY A 76 -11.37 0.54 -16.76
CA GLY A 76 -11.48 1.85 -16.15
C GLY A 76 -11.06 1.88 -14.69
N ASP A 77 -11.51 2.91 -13.96
CA ASP A 77 -11.11 3.15 -12.58
C ASP A 77 -11.73 2.11 -11.63
N ARG A 78 -10.93 1.10 -11.28
CA ARG A 78 -11.40 -0.10 -10.56
C ARG A 78 -10.53 -0.50 -9.37
N HIS A 79 -9.52 0.32 -9.08
CA HIS A 79 -8.55 0.07 -8.03
C HIS A 79 -8.46 1.25 -7.07
N LEU A 80 -7.60 1.09 -6.07
CA LEU A 80 -7.63 1.84 -4.83
C LEU A 80 -7.19 3.29 -5.00
N LYS A 81 -7.66 4.14 -4.08
CA LYS A 81 -7.16 5.49 -3.87
C LYS A 81 -6.59 5.60 -2.47
N ILE A 82 -5.27 5.52 -2.34
CA ILE A 82 -4.56 5.53 -1.07
C ILE A 82 -4.09 6.96 -0.77
N GLY A 83 -4.53 7.49 0.36
CA GLY A 83 -4.16 8.80 0.86
C GLY A 83 -2.72 8.89 1.36
N ASP A 84 -2.33 10.09 1.77
CA ASP A 84 -0.97 10.39 2.24
C ASP A 84 -0.72 9.77 3.63
N GLY A 85 0.50 9.35 3.91
CA GLY A 85 0.90 8.95 5.28
C GLY A 85 0.31 7.61 5.77
N VAL A 86 -0.26 6.81 4.87
CA VAL A 86 -0.88 5.52 5.20
C VAL A 86 0.17 4.47 5.54
N LEU A 87 -0.12 3.63 6.54
CA LEU A 87 0.65 2.41 6.83
C LEU A 87 -0.17 1.17 6.46
N ILE A 88 0.39 0.29 5.63
CA ILE A 88 -0.21 -0.98 5.24
C ILE A 88 0.65 -2.12 5.75
N GLY A 89 0.14 -2.84 6.75
CA GLY A 89 0.80 -4.00 7.35
C GLY A 89 0.99 -5.17 6.37
N PRO A 90 1.89 -6.10 6.70
CA PRO A 90 2.25 -7.21 5.82
C PRO A 90 1.07 -8.16 5.59
N GLY A 91 1.02 -8.80 4.42
CA GLY A 91 -0.02 -9.79 4.09
C GLY A 91 -1.43 -9.21 3.90
N THR A 92 -1.57 -7.89 3.89
CA THR A 92 -2.88 -7.23 3.76
C THR A 92 -3.43 -7.37 2.35
N CYS A 93 -4.71 -7.68 2.22
CA CYS A 93 -5.43 -7.69 0.95
C CYS A 93 -6.50 -6.58 0.94
N ILE A 94 -6.39 -5.64 0.01
CA ILE A 94 -7.32 -4.55 -0.18
C ILE A 94 -7.91 -4.67 -1.58
N LEU A 95 -9.23 -4.81 -1.67
CA LEU A 95 -9.91 -5.13 -2.92
C LEU A 95 -10.99 -4.11 -3.27
N GLY A 96 -10.96 -3.65 -4.52
CA GLY A 96 -11.99 -2.84 -5.15
C GLY A 96 -11.52 -1.41 -5.47
N ASN A 97 -12.47 -0.58 -5.92
CA ASN A 97 -12.27 0.86 -6.05
C ASN A 97 -12.74 1.55 -4.77
N ILE A 98 -11.93 1.47 -3.72
CA ILE A 98 -12.21 2.07 -2.42
C ILE A 98 -11.12 3.05 -2.02
N LYS A 99 -11.52 4.08 -1.28
CA LYS A 99 -10.61 5.09 -0.74
C LYS A 99 -10.06 4.67 0.62
N ILE A 100 -8.76 4.81 0.79
CA ILE A 100 -8.06 4.74 2.07
C ILE A 100 -7.67 6.17 2.46
N GLY A 101 -8.24 6.68 3.54
CA GLY A 101 -8.02 8.05 3.99
C GLY A 101 -6.60 8.31 4.49
N ASP A 102 -6.20 9.58 4.48
CA ASP A 102 -4.86 10.02 4.90
C ASP A 102 -4.55 9.60 6.33
N GLY A 103 -3.31 9.15 6.57
CA GLY A 103 -2.82 8.70 7.86
C GLY A 103 -3.58 7.49 8.42
N ALA A 104 -4.30 6.74 7.59
CA ALA A 104 -4.90 5.49 8.01
C ALA A 104 -3.86 4.40 8.25
N LYS A 105 -4.20 3.44 9.09
CA LYS A 105 -3.35 2.32 9.46
C LYS A 105 -4.10 1.02 9.25
N ILE A 106 -3.52 0.12 8.49
CA ILE A 106 -4.10 -1.19 8.17
C ILE A 106 -3.23 -2.25 8.84
N GLY A 107 -3.83 -3.02 9.75
CA GLY A 107 -3.11 -4.08 10.44
C GLY A 107 -2.72 -5.23 9.52
N ALA A 108 -1.71 -5.98 9.93
CA ALA A 108 -1.24 -7.16 9.22
C ALA A 108 -2.38 -8.14 8.91
N CYS A 109 -2.27 -8.85 7.77
CA CYS A 109 -3.21 -9.91 7.35
C CYS A 109 -4.68 -9.47 7.26
N SER A 110 -4.96 -8.18 7.11
CA SER A 110 -6.34 -7.69 7.03
C SER A 110 -6.92 -7.84 5.62
N VAL A 111 -8.23 -8.09 5.52
CA VAL A 111 -8.98 -8.11 4.26
C VAL A 111 -9.92 -6.91 4.20
N VAL A 112 -9.56 -5.91 3.40
CA VAL A 112 -10.22 -4.60 3.35
C VAL A 112 -11.11 -4.51 2.12
N LEU A 113 -12.42 -4.39 2.38
CA LEU A 113 -13.47 -4.40 1.36
C LEU A 113 -14.33 -3.12 1.36
N LYS A 114 -14.02 -2.16 2.25
CA LYS A 114 -14.78 -0.91 2.45
C LYS A 114 -13.81 0.24 2.66
N GLU A 115 -14.28 1.45 2.34
CA GLU A 115 -13.49 2.67 2.55
C GLU A 115 -13.02 2.79 4.00
N VAL A 116 -11.82 3.35 4.14
CA VAL A 116 -11.15 3.52 5.43
C VAL A 116 -11.09 5.01 5.76
N PRO A 117 -11.70 5.45 6.87
CA PRO A 117 -11.64 6.85 7.27
C PRO A 117 -10.20 7.31 7.57
N PRO A 118 -9.86 8.59 7.33
CA PRO A 118 -8.56 9.15 7.68
C PRO A 118 -8.22 8.98 9.16
N ARG A 119 -6.93 8.79 9.45
CA ARG A 119 -6.38 8.66 10.81
C ARG A 119 -7.06 7.59 11.66
N THR A 120 -7.55 6.51 11.05
CA THR A 120 -8.13 5.38 11.79
C THR A 120 -7.28 4.13 11.64
N THR A 121 -7.42 3.20 12.59
CA THR A 121 -6.85 1.86 12.48
C THR A 121 -7.94 0.89 12.06
N ILE A 122 -7.68 0.08 11.03
CA ILE A 122 -8.54 -1.03 10.65
C ILE A 122 -7.77 -2.35 10.69
N VAL A 123 -8.43 -3.41 11.15
CA VAL A 123 -7.83 -4.73 11.30
C VAL A 123 -8.84 -5.83 11.01
N GLY A 124 -8.37 -7.02 10.58
CA GLY A 124 -9.18 -8.25 10.54
C GLY A 124 -9.60 -8.74 9.16
N ASN A 125 -10.27 -9.89 9.14
CA ASN A 125 -10.80 -10.51 7.93
C ASN A 125 -12.27 -10.93 8.11
N PRO A 126 -13.27 -10.17 7.60
CA PRO A 126 -13.13 -8.89 6.92
C PRO A 126 -12.82 -7.74 7.89
N ALA A 127 -12.03 -6.76 7.44
CA ALA A 127 -11.51 -5.69 8.29
C ALA A 127 -12.61 -4.80 8.89
N ARG A 128 -12.38 -4.32 10.11
CA ARG A 128 -13.24 -3.40 10.86
C ARG A 128 -12.41 -2.29 11.48
N VAL A 129 -13.04 -1.14 11.67
CA VAL A 129 -12.43 0.00 12.35
C VAL A 129 -12.31 -0.30 13.84
N VAL A 130 -11.11 -0.12 14.37
CA VAL A 130 -10.81 -0.20 15.80
C VAL A 130 -11.54 0.92 16.54
N GLY A 131 -12.22 0.58 17.64
CA GLY A 131 -13.15 1.48 18.34
C GLY A 131 -14.57 1.48 17.77
N GLY A 132 -14.82 0.75 16.68
CA GLY A 132 -16.14 0.67 16.04
C GLY A 132 -16.38 1.79 15.00
N LYS A 133 -17.53 1.72 14.34
CA LYS A 133 -17.88 2.66 13.26
C LYS A 133 -18.28 4.04 13.79
N ASP A 134 -19.01 4.06 14.91
CA ASP A 134 -19.64 5.29 15.42
C ASP A 134 -18.65 6.14 16.22
N ASN A 135 -17.65 5.52 16.85
CA ASN A 135 -16.61 6.21 17.61
C ASN A 135 -15.21 5.64 17.34
N PRO A 136 -14.68 5.82 16.12
CA PRO A 136 -13.40 5.24 15.74
C PRO A 136 -12.25 5.91 16.49
N ILE A 137 -11.28 5.11 16.94
CA ILE A 137 -10.08 5.65 17.57
C ILE A 137 -9.22 6.37 16.54
N LYS A 138 -8.89 7.63 16.83
CA LYS A 138 -8.09 8.49 15.96
C LYS A 138 -6.61 8.44 16.33
N LEU A 139 -5.78 8.28 15.31
CA LEU A 139 -4.33 8.33 15.43
C LEU A 139 -3.87 9.79 15.53
N ASP A 140 -3.03 10.06 16.51
CA ASP A 140 -2.38 11.35 16.76
C ASP A 140 -1.13 11.52 15.88
N LYS A 141 -0.33 10.45 15.76
CA LYS A 141 0.88 10.36 14.95
C LYS A 141 0.62 9.78 13.57
N MET A 142 1.51 10.09 12.63
CA MET A 142 1.44 9.56 11.28
C MET A 142 1.96 8.11 11.26
N PRO A 143 1.11 7.12 10.94
CA PRO A 143 1.47 5.73 11.14
C PRO A 143 2.61 5.27 10.23
N SER A 144 2.69 5.80 9.00
CA SER A 144 3.74 5.44 8.04
C SER A 144 5.16 5.75 8.50
N PHE A 145 5.34 6.77 9.35
CA PHE A 145 6.65 7.10 9.92
C PHE A 145 6.91 6.37 11.23
N THR A 146 5.87 6.11 12.03
CA THR A 146 6.04 5.41 13.31
C THR A 146 6.29 3.92 13.16
N MET A 147 5.82 3.32 12.06
CA MET A 147 5.90 1.86 11.80
C MET A 147 5.37 1.02 12.98
N ASP A 148 4.41 1.56 13.72
CA ASP A 148 3.78 0.87 14.84
C ASP A 148 2.82 -0.20 14.31
N HIS A 149 3.16 -1.46 14.59
CA HIS A 149 2.41 -2.64 14.19
C HIS A 149 1.61 -3.31 15.32
N THR A 150 1.57 -2.71 16.51
CA THR A 150 1.05 -3.37 17.72
C THR A 150 -0.11 -2.64 18.37
N SER A 151 -0.28 -1.33 18.14
CA SER A 151 -1.34 -0.51 18.78
C SER A 151 -2.76 -0.76 18.26
N TRP A 152 -3.15 -2.02 18.28
CA TRP A 152 -4.47 -2.61 18.07
C TRP A 152 -4.54 -4.05 18.62
N SER A 153 -3.51 -4.56 19.29
CA SER A 153 -3.43 -5.95 19.78
C SER A 153 -4.52 -6.31 20.78
N ASP A 154 -5.04 -5.32 21.50
CA ASP A 154 -6.07 -5.52 22.53
C ASP A 154 -7.48 -5.65 21.92
N TYR A 155 -7.61 -5.41 20.60
CA TYR A 155 -8.85 -5.59 19.87
C TYR A 155 -8.89 -6.99 19.31
N VAL A 156 -9.82 -7.80 19.81
CA VAL A 156 -10.11 -9.11 19.23
C VAL A 156 -10.73 -8.89 17.86
N ILE A 157 -10.20 -9.60 16.86
CA ILE A 157 -10.56 -9.44 15.45
C ILE A 157 -11.06 -10.75 14.86
#